data_AF-A0A2V1D0P3-F1
#
_entry.id   AF-A0A2V1D0P3-F1
#
_cell.length_a   1.000
_cell.length_b   1.000
_cell.length_c   1.000
_cell.angle_alpha   90.00
_cell.angle_beta   90.00
_cell.angle_gamma   90.00
#
_symmetry.space_group_name_H-M   'P 1'
#
loop_
_entity.id
_entity.type
_entity.pdbx_description
1 polymer ?
#
loop_
_entity_poly.entity_id
_entity_poly.type
_entity_poly.pdbx_seq_one_letter_code
_entity_poly.pdbx_strand_id
1 'polypeptide(L)'
;MGIPDDPAREVGMRLAAIYQNKNRQKDAMGILEIIWHGRTAHGRVLPRADEVGMRLAAIYQNKNRQEDAMGILEIIWHGRTAHGCFFPGADEVGLRLAAIYQNKNRQEDAMRIRELIWQHGQTPIIAWKQPQSINLKRKYRRL
;
A
#
# COMPACT_ATOMS: atom_id res chain seq x y z
N MET A 1 19.05 7.45 14.49
CA MET A 1 19.99 6.66 13.67
C MET A 1 19.17 5.59 12.96
N GLY A 2 18.92 5.75 11.65
CA GLY A 2 18.15 4.76 10.89
C GLY A 2 18.97 3.49 10.70
N ILE A 3 18.36 2.33 10.93
CA ILE A 3 18.96 1.03 10.59
C ILE A 3 19.41 1.12 9.11
N PRO A 4 20.69 0.83 8.80
CA PRO A 4 21.14 0.88 7.42
C PRO A 4 20.27 -0.05 6.58
N ASP A 5 19.66 0.54 5.56
CA ASP A 5 18.92 -0.20 4.55
C ASP A 5 19.86 -1.23 3.92
N ASP A 6 19.38 -2.44 3.66
CA ASP A 6 20.25 -3.46 3.11
C ASP A 6 20.84 -3.00 1.76
N PRO A 7 22.19 -3.02 1.60
CA PRO A 7 22.89 -2.43 0.46
C PRO A 7 22.38 -2.92 -0.90
N ALA A 8 21.90 -4.18 -0.96
CA ALA A 8 21.38 -4.77 -2.17
C ALA A 8 20.11 -4.06 -2.68
N ARG A 9 19.23 -3.59 -1.77
CA ARG A 9 18.04 -2.81 -2.14
C ARG A 9 18.43 -1.48 -2.74
N GLU A 10 19.32 -0.73 -2.09
CA GLU A 10 19.70 0.60 -2.56
C GLU A 10 20.38 0.53 -3.94
N VAL A 11 21.31 -0.42 -4.11
CA VAL A 11 21.95 -0.67 -5.41
C VAL A 11 20.92 -1.10 -6.45
N GLY A 12 20.00 -2.00 -6.11
CA GLY A 12 18.94 -2.44 -6.99
C GLY A 12 17.99 -1.32 -7.40
N MET A 13 17.58 -0.46 -6.47
CA MET A 13 16.72 0.71 -6.75
C MET A 13 17.38 1.69 -7.71
N ARG A 14 18.68 1.97 -7.51
CA ARG A 14 19.46 2.81 -8.44
C ARG A 14 19.57 2.17 -9.82
N LEU A 15 19.85 0.87 -9.88
CA LEU A 15 19.96 0.14 -11.14
C LEU A 15 18.63 0.12 -11.90
N ALA A 16 17.51 -0.08 -11.20
CA ALA A 16 16.18 0.00 -11.77
C ALA A 16 15.90 1.39 -12.37
N ALA A 17 16.25 2.47 -11.66
CA ALA A 17 16.10 3.83 -12.18
C ALA A 17 16.97 4.08 -13.44
N ILE A 18 18.21 3.57 -13.46
CA ILE A 18 19.08 3.65 -14.65
C ILE A 18 18.45 2.90 -15.82
N TYR A 19 17.89 1.71 -15.60
CA TYR A 19 17.22 0.95 -16.65
C TYR A 19 15.95 1.63 -17.15
N GLN A 20 15.17 2.28 -16.28
CA GLN A 20 14.03 3.10 -16.71
C GLN A 20 14.49 4.25 -17.63
N ASN A 21 15.55 4.97 -17.26
CA ASN A 21 16.10 6.06 -18.06
C ASN A 21 16.63 5.59 -19.42
N LYS A 22 17.11 4.35 -19.50
CA LYS A 22 17.55 3.70 -20.75
C LYS A 22 16.41 3.04 -21.53
N ASN A 23 15.15 3.30 -21.18
CA ASN A 23 13.96 2.67 -21.75
C ASN A 23 13.92 1.12 -21.63
N ARG A 24 14.73 0.56 -20.74
CA ARG A 24 14.80 -0.88 -20.43
C ARG A 24 13.79 -1.23 -19.33
N GLN A 25 12.51 -0.99 -19.61
CA GLN A 25 11.42 -1.14 -18.64
C GLN A 25 11.25 -2.58 -18.10
N LYS A 26 11.58 -3.60 -18.90
CA LYS A 26 11.53 -5.01 -18.44
C LYS A 26 12.60 -5.31 -17.38
N ASP A 27 13.82 -4.82 -17.59
CA ASP A 27 14.93 -5.06 -16.67
C ASP A 27 14.74 -4.29 -15.35
N ALA A 28 14.28 -3.04 -15.42
CA ALA A 28 13.94 -2.26 -14.24
C ALA A 28 12.85 -2.94 -13.40
N MET A 29 11.82 -3.47 -14.07
CA MET A 29 10.73 -4.18 -13.43
C MET A 29 11.20 -5.47 -12.76
N GLY A 30 12.03 -6.29 -13.43
CA GLY A 30 12.58 -7.51 -12.84
C GLY A 30 13.38 -7.25 -11.56
N ILE A 31 14.15 -6.15 -11.50
CA ILE A 31 14.85 -5.76 -10.27
C ILE A 31 13.85 -5.41 -9.16
N LEU A 32 12.82 -4.62 -9.47
CA LEU A 32 11.80 -4.25 -8.48
C LEU A 32 11.03 -5.47 -7.98
N GLU A 33 10.74 -6.45 -8.83
CA GLU A 33 10.12 -7.73 -8.46
C GLU A 33 11.02 -8.52 -7.48
N ILE A 34 12.32 -8.65 -7.78
CA ILE A 34 13.28 -9.35 -6.91
C ILE A 34 13.34 -8.68 -5.52
N ILE A 35 13.46 -7.35 -5.49
CA ILE A 35 13.50 -6.59 -4.23
C ILE A 35 12.19 -6.75 -3.49
N TRP A 36 11.05 -6.62 -4.17
CA TRP A 36 9.73 -6.76 -3.57
C TRP A 36 9.56 -8.14 -2.93
N HIS A 37 9.76 -9.22 -3.69
CA HIS A 37 9.62 -10.57 -3.18
C HIS A 37 10.58 -10.87 -2.03
N GLY A 38 11.83 -10.39 -2.10
CA GLY A 38 12.79 -10.52 -0.99
C GLY A 38 12.37 -9.78 0.29
N ARG A 39 11.57 -8.71 0.16
CA ARG A 39 11.13 -7.86 1.28
C ARG A 39 9.70 -8.15 1.76
N THR A 40 8.95 -8.98 1.04
CA THR A 40 7.59 -9.41 1.42
C THR A 40 7.45 -10.93 1.58
N ALA A 41 8.55 -11.68 1.52
CA ALA A 41 8.55 -13.12 1.72
C ALA A 41 8.14 -13.53 3.15
N HIS A 42 7.58 -14.73 3.27
CA HIS A 42 7.22 -15.36 4.55
C HIS A 42 6.24 -14.54 5.41
N GLY A 43 5.37 -13.74 4.78
CA GLY A 43 4.37 -12.93 5.48
C GLY A 43 4.96 -11.76 6.29
N ARG A 44 6.26 -11.47 6.14
CA ARG A 44 6.90 -10.30 6.74
C ARG A 44 7.05 -9.21 5.69
N VAL A 45 6.43 -8.07 5.91
CA VAL A 45 6.68 -6.85 5.15
C VAL A 45 7.77 -6.06 5.86
N LEU A 46 8.98 -6.08 5.29
CA LEU A 46 10.11 -5.35 5.86
C LEU A 46 9.91 -3.83 5.70
N PRO A 47 10.53 -3.01 6.59
CA PRO A 47 10.50 -1.56 6.44
C PRO A 47 10.97 -1.13 5.04
N ARG A 48 10.33 -0.10 4.47
CA ARG A 48 10.60 0.46 3.13
C ARG A 48 10.28 -0.46 1.94
N ALA A 49 9.66 -1.62 2.17
CA ALA A 49 9.15 -2.45 1.09
C ALA A 49 8.02 -1.76 0.30
N ASP A 50 7.28 -0.87 0.96
CA ASP A 50 6.19 -0.09 0.40
C ASP A 50 6.63 0.84 -0.73
N GLU A 51 7.81 1.46 -0.66
CA GLU A 51 8.31 2.30 -1.76
C GLU A 51 8.50 1.48 -3.05
N VAL A 52 9.11 0.29 -2.89
CA VAL A 52 9.36 -0.64 -4.00
C VAL A 52 8.05 -1.15 -4.55
N GLY A 53 7.13 -1.56 -3.67
CA GLY A 53 5.82 -2.06 -4.05
C GLY A 53 4.97 -0.99 -4.77
N MET A 54 4.94 0.25 -4.28
CA MET A 54 4.21 1.34 -4.94
C MET A 54 4.72 1.61 -6.36
N ARG A 55 6.04 1.60 -6.57
CA ARG A 55 6.64 1.72 -7.91
C ARG A 55 6.27 0.53 -8.80
N LEU A 56 6.34 -0.68 -8.26
CA LEU A 56 6.03 -1.90 -9.01
C LEU A 56 4.53 -1.97 -9.37
N ALA A 57 3.64 -1.59 -8.46
CA ALA A 57 2.20 -1.49 -8.70
C ALA A 57 1.88 -0.47 -9.82
N ALA A 58 2.54 0.69 -9.82
CA ALA A 58 2.37 1.67 -10.91
C ALA A 58 2.83 1.12 -12.27
N ILE A 59 3.95 0.38 -12.31
CA ILE A 59 4.43 -0.28 -13.54
C ILE A 59 3.42 -1.33 -14.01
N TYR A 60 2.87 -2.13 -13.10
CA TYR A 60 1.85 -3.12 -13.43
C TYR A 60 0.58 -2.47 -13.96
N GLN A 61 0.10 -1.39 -13.34
CA GLN A 61 -1.06 -0.63 -13.83
C GLN A 61 -0.83 -0.11 -15.26
N ASN A 62 0.34 0.48 -15.53
CA ASN A 62 0.70 0.98 -16.86
C ASN A 62 0.77 -0.14 -17.92
N LYS A 63 1.00 -1.39 -17.51
CA LYS A 63 1.01 -2.58 -18.37
C LYS A 63 -0.33 -3.32 -18.42
N ASN A 64 -1.41 -2.72 -17.92
CA ASN A 64 -2.73 -3.34 -17.78
C ASN A 64 -2.75 -4.63 -16.92
N ARG A 65 -1.74 -4.82 -16.06
CA ARG A 65 -1.64 -5.93 -15.11
C ARG A 65 -2.29 -5.54 -13.77
N GLN A 66 -3.60 -5.28 -13.82
CA GLN A 66 -4.35 -4.75 -12.67
C GLN A 66 -4.43 -5.72 -11.49
N GLU A 67 -4.44 -7.04 -11.73
CA GLU A 67 -4.39 -8.05 -10.66
C GLU A 67 -3.08 -8.00 -9.86
N ASP A 68 -1.94 -7.94 -10.56
CA ASP A 68 -0.63 -7.89 -9.91
C ASP A 68 -0.44 -6.60 -9.11
N ALA A 69 -0.90 -5.46 -9.67
CA ALA A 69 -0.90 -4.19 -8.96
C ALA A 69 -1.78 -4.22 -7.71
N MET A 70 -2.96 -4.83 -7.81
CA MET A 70 -3.90 -4.98 -6.69
C MET A 70 -3.28 -5.79 -5.56
N GLY A 71 -2.69 -6.95 -5.84
CA GLY A 71 -2.08 -7.81 -4.82
C GLY A 71 -0.94 -7.11 -4.06
N ILE A 72 -0.14 -6.30 -4.76
CA ILE A 72 0.88 -5.48 -4.09
C ILE A 72 0.25 -4.44 -3.17
N LEU A 73 -0.75 -3.70 -3.65
CA LEU A 73 -1.42 -2.67 -2.86
C LEU A 73 -2.15 -3.25 -1.65
N GLU A 74 -2.74 -4.44 -1.77
CA GLU A 74 -3.33 -5.19 -0.65
C GLU A 74 -2.29 -5.48 0.44
N ILE A 75 -1.11 -5.99 0.06
CA ILE A 75 -0.02 -6.28 1.01
C ILE A 75 0.44 -5.00 1.73
N ILE A 76 0.66 -3.91 0.99
CA ILE A 76 1.08 -2.64 1.58
C ILE A 76 -0.01 -2.09 2.50
N TRP A 77 -1.27 -2.09 2.06
CA TRP A 77 -2.41 -1.63 2.83
C TRP A 77 -2.53 -2.40 4.14
N HIS A 78 -2.54 -3.74 4.09
CA HIS A 78 -2.60 -4.56 5.29
C HIS A 78 -1.43 -4.31 6.25
N GLY A 79 -0.21 -4.12 5.73
CA GLY A 79 0.94 -3.76 6.57
C GLY A 79 0.81 -2.37 7.21
N ARG A 80 0.19 -1.41 6.51
CA ARG A 80 0.02 -0.02 6.95
C ARG A 80 -1.21 0.21 7.82
N THR A 81 -2.16 -0.73 7.82
CA THR A 81 -3.37 -0.72 8.66
C THR A 81 -3.39 -1.84 9.71
N ALA A 82 -2.26 -2.53 9.92
CA ALA A 82 -2.17 -3.66 10.85
C ALA A 82 -2.38 -3.22 12.31
N HIS A 83 -2.95 -4.11 13.11
CA HIS A 83 -3.13 -3.93 14.57
C HIS A 83 -3.89 -2.65 14.98
N GLY A 84 -4.75 -2.12 14.11
CA GLY A 84 -5.50 -0.89 14.36
C GLY A 84 -4.64 0.39 14.30
N CYS A 85 -3.39 0.28 13.85
CA CYS A 85 -2.53 1.43 13.55
C CYS A 85 -2.78 1.89 12.11
N PHE A 86 -2.92 3.19 11.90
CA PHE A 86 -2.99 3.79 10.56
C PHE A 86 -1.72 4.62 10.32
N PHE A 87 -0.76 4.03 9.63
CA PHE A 87 0.53 4.68 9.39
C PHE A 87 0.43 5.75 8.30
N PRO A 88 1.28 6.81 8.33
CA PRO A 88 1.33 7.81 7.27
C PRO A 88 1.48 7.18 5.88
N GLY A 89 0.76 7.69 4.88
CA GLY A 89 0.75 7.18 3.51
C GLY A 89 -0.16 5.96 3.29
N ALA A 90 -0.81 5.42 4.33
CA ALA A 90 -1.82 4.38 4.18
C ALA A 90 -3.02 4.85 3.35
N ASP A 91 -3.40 6.12 3.50
CA ASP A 91 -4.46 6.80 2.76
C ASP A 91 -4.24 6.77 1.24
N GLU A 92 -3.02 7.09 0.77
CA GLU A 92 -2.71 7.02 -0.66
C GLU A 92 -2.87 5.60 -1.21
N VAL A 93 -2.29 4.61 -0.51
CA VAL A 93 -2.35 3.19 -0.88
C VAL A 93 -3.80 2.72 -0.91
N GLY A 94 -4.57 3.05 0.14
CA GLY A 94 -5.96 2.67 0.27
C GLY A 94 -6.85 3.30 -0.81
N LEU A 95 -6.67 4.58 -1.14
CA LEU A 95 -7.43 5.23 -2.20
C LEU A 95 -7.17 4.59 -3.57
N ARG A 96 -5.91 4.25 -3.87
CA ARG A 96 -5.55 3.52 -5.11
C ARG A 96 -6.18 2.13 -5.14
N LEU A 97 -6.11 1.39 -4.03
CA LEU A 97 -6.71 0.06 -3.93
C LEU A 97 -8.24 0.11 -4.07
N ALA A 98 -8.90 1.09 -3.43
CA ALA A 98 -10.33 1.30 -3.54
C ALA A 98 -10.77 1.61 -4.98
N ALA A 99 -9.99 2.39 -5.73
CA ALA A 99 -10.26 2.64 -7.15
C ALA A 99 -10.19 1.35 -7.99
N ILE A 100 -9.20 0.49 -7.74
CA ILE A 100 -9.09 -0.80 -8.43
C ILE A 100 -10.28 -1.70 -8.08
N TYR A 101 -10.67 -1.78 -6.80
CA TYR A 101 -11.85 -2.53 -6.38
C TYR A 101 -13.14 -2.01 -7.01
N GLN A 102 -13.33 -0.70 -7.12
CA GLN A 102 -14.47 -0.11 -7.83
C GLN A 102 -14.52 -0.56 -9.29
N ASN A 103 -13.39 -0.53 -9.99
CA ASN A 103 -13.29 -0.96 -11.38
C ASN A 103 -13.58 -2.46 -11.56
N LYS A 104 -13.36 -3.27 -10.53
CA LYS A 104 -13.66 -4.71 -10.50
C LYS A 104 -15.04 -5.04 -9.92
N ASN A 105 -15.90 -4.05 -9.74
CA ASN A 105 -17.22 -4.22 -9.15
C ASN A 105 -17.22 -4.75 -7.69
N ARG A 106 -16.10 -4.62 -6.97
CA ARG A 106 -15.95 -4.93 -5.53
C ARG A 106 -16.28 -3.69 -4.70
N GLN A 107 -17.52 -3.21 -4.82
CA GLN A 107 -17.95 -1.94 -4.22
C GLN A 107 -17.87 -1.94 -2.69
N GLU A 108 -18.21 -3.07 -2.05
CA GLU A 108 -18.13 -3.20 -0.59
C GLU A 108 -16.71 -3.06 -0.06
N ASP A 109 -15.74 -3.67 -0.73
CA ASP A 109 -14.33 -3.61 -0.32
C ASP A 109 -13.76 -2.20 -0.50
N ALA A 110 -14.11 -1.54 -1.61
CA ALA A 110 -13.76 -0.14 -1.83
C ALA A 110 -14.39 0.78 -0.78
N MET A 111 -15.64 0.53 -0.40
CA MET A 111 -16.34 1.29 0.63
C MET A 111 -15.68 1.12 2.00
N ARG A 112 -15.36 -0.11 2.40
CA ARG A 112 -14.65 -0.39 3.67
C ARG A 112 -13.33 0.36 3.77
N ILE A 113 -12.54 0.38 2.70
CA ILE A 113 -11.28 1.13 2.68
C ILE A 113 -11.52 2.63 2.85
N ARG A 114 -12.48 3.20 2.11
CA ARG A 114 -12.81 4.63 2.20
C ARG A 114 -13.36 5.00 3.59
N GLU A 115 -14.17 4.13 4.20
CA GLU A 115 -14.66 4.31 5.57
C GLU A 115 -13.51 4.31 6.58
N LEU A 116 -12.55 3.41 6.46
CA LEU A 116 -11.38 3.36 7.35
C LEU A 116 -10.55 4.64 7.23
N ILE A 117 -10.28 5.10 6.00
CA ILE A 117 -9.57 6.37 5.75
C ILE A 117 -10.33 7.54 6.34
N TRP A 118 -11.65 7.60 6.14
CA TRP A 118 -12.49 8.66 6.68
C TRP A 118 -12.49 8.69 8.21
N GLN A 119 -12.61 7.53 8.86
CA GLN A 119 -12.56 7.42 10.32
C GLN A 119 -11.23 7.95 10.89
N HIS A 120 -10.11 7.62 10.25
CA HIS A 120 -8.80 8.12 10.67
C HIS A 120 -8.55 9.58 10.30
N GLY A 121 -9.07 10.07 9.17
CA GLY A 121 -8.98 11.48 8.77
C GLY A 121 -9.81 12.43 9.65
N GLN A 122 -10.86 11.91 10.33
CA GLN A 122 -11.67 12.65 11.30
C GLN A 122 -11.07 12.69 12.70
N THR A 123 -10.08 11.84 12.99
CA THR A 123 -9.33 11.88 14.24
C THR A 123 -8.09 12.77 14.05
N PRO A 124 -7.96 13.91 14.77
CA PRO A 124 -6.72 14.68 14.71
C PRO A 124 -5.56 13.77 15.12
N ILE A 125 -4.41 13.93 14.47
CA ILE A 125 -3.19 13.07 14.55
C ILE A 125 -2.60 12.94 15.98
N ILE A 126 -3.28 13.42 17.01
CA ILE A 126 -2.90 13.31 18.42
C ILE A 126 -3.86 12.38 19.17
N ALA A 127 -3.81 11.08 18.87
CA ALA A 127 -4.45 10.09 19.75
C ALA A 127 -3.70 8.75 19.69
N TRP A 128 -2.52 8.69 20.32
CA TRP A 128 -1.87 7.42 20.70
C TRP A 128 -2.64 6.68 21.82
N LYS A 129 -3.96 6.53 21.72
CA LYS A 129 -4.73 5.71 22.65
C LYS A 129 -5.46 4.57 21.93
N GLN A 130 -5.11 3.39 22.41
CA GLN A 130 -5.65 2.05 22.16
C GLN A 130 -7.16 1.96 21.92
N PRO A 131 -7.61 0.89 21.23
CA PRO A 131 -8.94 0.81 20.63
C PRO A 131 -10.02 0.72 21.69
N GLN A 132 -10.92 1.69 21.72
CA GLN A 132 -12.22 1.53 22.35
C GLN A 132 -13.28 1.38 21.25
N SER A 133 -13.65 0.12 21.04
CA SER A 133 -14.93 -0.40 20.58
C SER A 133 -15.93 0.69 20.14
N ILE A 134 -15.92 1.04 18.85
CA ILE A 134 -16.97 1.89 18.29
C ILE A 134 -18.24 1.05 18.21
N ASN A 135 -19.11 1.31 19.18
CA ASN A 135 -20.45 0.76 19.30
C ASN A 135 -21.30 1.29 18.12
N LEU A 136 -21.52 0.46 17.10
CA LEU A 136 -22.45 0.75 16.00
C LEU A 136 -23.89 0.73 16.52
N LYS A 137 -24.34 1.81 17.16
CA LYS A 137 -25.78 2.13 17.27
C LYS A 137 -26.13 3.26 16.32
N ARG A 138 -26.55 2.79 15.15
CA ARG A 138 -27.32 3.46 14.10
C ARG A 138 -28.13 4.64 14.61
N LYS A 139 -27.83 5.83 14.09
CA LYS A 139 -28.68 7.02 14.21
C LYS A 139 -29.45 7.18 12.89
N TYR A 140 -30.54 6.43 12.74
CA TYR A 140 -31.63 6.84 11.86
C TYR A 140 -32.74 7.41 12.72
N ARG A 141 -32.73 8.74 12.86
CA ARG A 141 -33.93 9.49 13.24
C ARG A 141 -33.90 10.82 12.49
N ARG A 142 -34.49 10.83 11.31
CA ARG A 142 -35.10 12.00 10.69
C ARG A 142 -36.53 11.63 10.35
N LEU A 143 -37.40 12.57 10.70
CA LEU A 143 -38.86 12.60 10.65
C LEU A 143 -39.52 11.97 11.87
#